data_AF-A0A897N7P8-F1
#
_entry.id   AF-A0A897N7P8-F1
#
_cell.length_a   1.000
_cell.length_b   1.000
_cell.length_c   1.000
_cell.angle_alpha   90.00
_cell.angle_beta   90.00
_cell.angle_gamma   90.00
#
_symmetry.space_group_name_H-M   'P 1'
#
loop_
_entity.id
_entity.type
_entity.pdbx_description
1 polymer ?
#
loop_
_entity_poly.entity_id
_entity_poly.type
_entity_poly.pdbx_seq_one_letter_code
_entity_poly.pdbx_strand_id
1 'polypeptide(L)' 'MSLKPAPRAAVLVKERVQEALHSGKLSEPDAQVLEEFDRDLERYLR' A
#
# COMPACT_ATOMS: atom_id res chain seq x y z
N MET A 1 13.11 5.94 -17.88
CA MET A 1 11.72 6.41 -17.87
C MET A 1 11.17 6.18 -16.47
N SER A 2 10.77 7.24 -15.76
CA SER A 2 10.14 7.11 -14.44
C SER A 2 8.66 6.85 -14.66
N LEU A 3 8.27 5.57 -14.64
CA LEU A 3 6.87 5.16 -14.73
C LEU A 3 6.21 5.50 -13.40
N LYS A 4 5.74 6.73 -13.24
CA LYS A 4 4.76 7.02 -12.20
C LYS A 4 3.54 6.13 -12.49
N PRO A 5 3.16 5.22 -11.58
CA PRO A 5 2.03 4.34 -11.82
C PRO A 5 0.80 5.19 -12.15
N ALA A 6 0.05 4.80 -13.17
CA ALA A 6 -1.21 5.47 -13.45
C ALA A 6 -2.09 5.46 -12.18
N PRO A 7 -2.84 6.53 -11.87
CA PRO A 7 -3.58 6.64 -10.61
C PRO A 7 -4.46 5.42 -10.27
N ARG A 8 -5.03 4.76 -11.30
CA ARG A 8 -5.79 3.50 -11.14
C ARG A 8 -4.95 2.34 -10.61
N ALA A 9 -3.69 2.22 -11.02
CA ALA A 9 -2.79 1.19 -10.53
C ALA A 9 -2.44 1.43 -9.05
N ALA A 10 -2.27 2.68 -8.63
CA ALA A 10 -2.03 3.02 -7.23
C ALA A 10 -3.24 2.72 -6.34
N VAL A 11 -4.47 2.92 -6.82
CA VAL A 11 -5.69 2.50 -6.11
C VAL A 11 -5.75 0.98 -5.92
N LEU A 12 -5.47 0.20 -6.97
CA LEU A 12 -5.46 -1.27 -6.87
C LEU A 12 -4.39 -1.76 -5.88
N VAL A 13 -3.21 -1.13 -5.86
CA VAL A 13 -2.17 -1.46 -4.88
C VAL A 13 -2.64 -1.14 -3.46
N LYS A 14 -3.30 0.01 -3.25
CA LYS A 14 -3.86 0.38 -1.95
C LYS A 14 -4.88 -0.65 -1.43
N GLU A 15 -5.80 -1.10 -2.27
CA GLU A 15 -6.78 -2.14 -1.90
C GLU A 15 -6.09 -3.43 -1.44
N ARG A 16 -5.04 -3.87 -2.14
CA ARG A 16 -4.27 -5.07 -1.78
C ARG A 16 -3.47 -4.92 -0.49
N VAL A 17 -2.90 -3.74 -0.26
CA VAL A 17 -2.20 -3.41 0.98
C VAL A 17 -3.16 -3.49 2.17
N GLN A 18 -4.34 -2.91 2.05
CA GLN A 18 -5.36 -2.96 3.09
C GLN A 18 -5.87 -4.39 3.33
N GLU A 19 -6.08 -5.18 2.28
CA GLU A 19 -6.42 -6.61 2.40
C GLU A 19 -5.32 -7.38 3.17
N ALA A 20 -4.05 -7.14 2.86
CA ALA A 20 -2.93 -7.81 3.50
C ALA A 20 -2.80 -7.44 4.99
N LEU A 21 -2.96 -6.15 5.33
CA LEU A 21 -2.98 -5.67 6.71
C LEU A 21 -4.13 -6.29 7.52
N HIS A 22 -5.34 -6.36 6.94
CA HIS A 22 -6.50 -6.95 7.61
C HIS A 22 -6.45 -8.48 7.72
N SER A 23 -5.61 -9.15 6.91
CA SER A 23 -5.52 -10.61 6.93
C SER A 23 -4.97 -11.17 8.24
N GLY A 24 -4.23 -10.36 9.02
CA GLY A 24 -3.56 -10.78 10.26
C GLY A 24 -2.47 -11.84 10.04
N LYS A 25 -2.06 -12.09 8.79
CA LYS A 25 -1.05 -13.10 8.42
C LYS A 25 0.37 -12.55 8.37
N LEU A 26 0.53 -11.24 8.48
CA LEU A 26 1.82 -10.58 8.44
C LEU A 26 2.51 -10.71 9.80
N SER A 27 3.83 -10.86 9.77
CA SER A 27 4.62 -10.65 10.98
C SER A 27 4.54 -9.18 11.41
N GLU A 28 4.75 -8.89 12.70
CA GLU A 28 4.75 -7.52 13.21
C GLU A 28 5.69 -6.55 12.45
N PRO A 29 6.95 -6.91 12.11
CA PRO A 29 7.79 -6.03 11.31
C PRO A 29 7.28 -5.83 9.88
N ASP A 30 6.72 -6.87 9.25
CA ASP A 30 6.16 -6.74 7.90
C ASP A 30 4.90 -5.86 7.90
N ALA A 31 4.06 -5.98 8.93
CA ALA A 31 2.88 -5.14 9.09
C ALA A 31 3.25 -3.66 9.25
N GLN A 32 4.28 -3.35 10.05
CA GLN A 32 4.76 -1.97 10.22
C GLN A 32 5.26 -1.35 8.91
N VAL A 33 6.04 -2.11 8.13
CA VAL A 33 6.52 -1.65 6.82
C VAL A 33 5.35 -1.42 5.86
N LEU A 34 4.36 -2.32 5.87
CA LEU A 34 3.21 -2.23 4.99
C LEU A 34 2.25 -1.08 5.39
N GLU A 35 2.12 -0.78 6.67
CA GLU A 35 1.42 0.41 7.18
C GLU A 35 2.12 1.72 6.77
N GLU A 36 3.44 1.76 6.82
CA GLU A 36 4.20 2.92 6.33
C GLU A 36 3.97 3.14 4.83
N PHE A 37 4.02 2.05 4.06
CA PHE A 37 3.74 2.07 2.63
C PHE A 37 2.30 2.51 2.32
N ASP A 38 1.30 2.07 3.10
CA ASP A 38 -0.10 2.52 2.95
C ASP A 38 -0.21 4.03 3.14
N ARG A 39 0.42 4.60 4.17
CA ARG A 39 0.44 6.04 4.42
C ARG A 39 1.04 6.84 3.26
N ASP A 40 2.11 6.35 2.65
CA ASP A 40 2.73 6.99 1.50
C ASP A 40 1.85 6.89 0.24
N LEU A 41 1.17 5.76 0.05
CA LEU A 41 0.14 5.59 -0.99
C LEU A 41 -1.02 6.57 -0.81
N GLU A 42 -1.50 6.78 0.41
CA GLU A 42 -2.55 7.76 0.69
C GLU A 42 -2.14 9.19 0.31
N ARG A 43 -0.89 9.56 0.61
CA ARG A 43 -0.33 10.87 0.24
C ARG A 43 -0.19 11.02 -1.26
N TYR A 44 0.19 9.95 -1.97
CA TYR A 44 0.33 9.96 -3.43
C TYR A 44 -1.00 10.09 -4.17
N LEU A 45 -2.08 9.55 -3.60
CA LEU A 45 -3.42 9.53 -4.21
C LEU A 45 -4.27 10.77 -3.90
N ARG A 46 -3.83 11.66 -3.00
CA ARG A 46 -4.46 12.95 -2.69
C ARG A 46 -3.99 14.05 -3.63
#